data_AF-A0A927YFN1-F1
#
_entry.id   AF-A0A927YFN1-F1
#
_cell.length_a   1.000
_cell.length_b   1.000
_cell.length_c   1.000
_cell.angle_alpha   90.00
_cell.angle_beta   90.00
_cell.angle_gamma   90.00
#
_symmetry.space_group_name_H-M   'P 1'
#
loop_
_entity.id
_entity.type
_entity.pdbx_description
1 polymer ?
#
loop_
_entity_poly.entity_id
_entity_poly.type
_entity_poly.pdbx_seq_one_letter_code
_entity_poly.pdbx_strand_id
1 'polypeptide(L)'
;MKRYTGNLVLELEDVNTGVVETVSETNMVTNAVNDILGVNPMGVMYKAGGQYDDSLTWNDELLPICPNMIGGILLFPSSITEQADNLYLPSTNLPVAYASNDVNATANTKRGSMNLTESMKLSNGFKFVWEFTPSQGNGTIAAVGLTSKHGGANAYGSDVAVDSTLLQIKKVSLDDEDGFINDLFRAVTVDFTNAKLYSLSYASNTVTIKRYRIPVFDIGLNEKLDDSTLTLEDTTVLQCSTFRFYGSYTPYGIFMDGGDGYWYGFSNQGNSSGSATVLWIKIKQSDYTFTEGSWTLSNATLMIMGSFKEGSSYPSGNRSAVVRNGYLYAPSYDKTGVYKINISNSTDVTLISLGFTSQMKCLGDTGSCDCCMSLINDIIVAYDFEIDVSDNVLATYAGIRCGNVSTPFFRYKEYVFAWGGAYLNQYRYTWILTPYLATICNLSQAVVKNADKTMKITYTLTEQTV
;
A
#
# COMPACT_ATOMS: atom_id res chain seq x y z
N MET A 1 14.72 30.19 6.25
CA MET A 1 14.13 28.83 6.02
C MET A 1 14.60 28.38 4.65
N LYS A 2 15.07 27.12 4.47
CA LYS A 2 15.43 26.66 3.11
C LYS A 2 14.14 26.46 2.31
N ARG A 3 13.97 27.22 1.22
CA ARG A 3 12.94 26.93 0.22
C ARG A 3 13.59 26.24 -0.96
N TYR A 4 12.92 25.27 -1.52
CA TYR A 4 13.37 24.57 -2.71
C TYR A 4 12.64 25.14 -3.93
N THR A 5 13.35 25.35 -5.02
CA THR A 5 12.77 25.71 -6.31
C THR A 5 13.29 24.73 -7.33
N GLY A 6 12.38 24.16 -8.10
CA GLY A 6 12.69 23.20 -9.14
C GLY A 6 12.33 23.74 -10.51
N ASN A 7 13.19 23.44 -11.49
CA ASN A 7 12.96 23.71 -12.90
C ASN A 7 13.02 22.39 -13.65
N LEU A 8 11.97 22.10 -14.40
CA LEU A 8 11.84 20.97 -15.30
C LEU A 8 12.07 21.46 -16.74
N VAL A 9 12.86 20.71 -17.50
CA VAL A 9 12.92 20.79 -18.97
C VAL A 9 12.68 19.38 -19.49
N LEU A 10 11.64 19.21 -20.31
CA LEU A 10 11.30 17.96 -20.98
C LEU A 10 11.49 18.15 -22.48
N GLU A 11 12.31 17.30 -23.08
CA GLU A 11 12.65 17.32 -24.51
C GLU A 11 12.18 16.01 -25.15
N LEU A 12 11.38 16.11 -26.21
CA LEU A 12 10.91 15.01 -27.03
C LEU A 12 11.52 15.14 -28.43
N GLU A 13 12.46 14.27 -28.78
CA GLU A 13 13.11 14.26 -30.08
C GLU A 13 12.52 13.17 -30.97
N ASP A 14 11.99 13.53 -32.12
CA ASP A 14 11.52 12.58 -33.14
C ASP A 14 12.72 11.91 -33.82
N VAL A 15 12.80 10.58 -33.76
CA VAL A 15 13.96 9.81 -34.22
C VAL A 15 14.10 9.75 -35.74
N ASN A 16 13.04 10.08 -36.47
CA ASN A 16 13.01 10.04 -37.93
C ASN A 16 13.38 11.40 -38.53
N THR A 17 13.03 12.49 -37.86
CA THR A 17 13.17 13.86 -38.37
C THR A 17 14.21 14.69 -37.61
N GLY A 18 14.57 14.31 -36.38
CA GLY A 18 15.45 15.07 -35.47
C GLY A 18 14.80 16.32 -34.88
N VAL A 19 13.48 16.50 -35.04
CA VAL A 19 12.76 17.65 -34.47
C VAL A 19 12.59 17.46 -32.97
N VAL A 20 12.96 18.48 -32.19
CA VAL A 20 12.83 18.49 -30.73
C VAL A 20 11.68 19.40 -30.30
N GLU A 21 10.73 18.83 -29.56
CA GLU A 21 9.69 19.54 -28.81
C GLU A 21 10.17 19.74 -27.37
N THR A 22 10.17 20.97 -26.87
CA THR A 22 10.67 21.31 -25.52
C THR A 22 9.58 21.96 -24.68
N VAL A 23 9.39 21.48 -23.46
CA VAL A 23 8.52 22.06 -22.44
C VAL A 23 9.35 22.39 -21.19
N SER A 24 9.12 23.57 -20.62
CA SER A 24 9.83 24.04 -19.43
C SER A 24 8.85 24.54 -18.39
N GLU A 25 8.99 24.06 -17.16
CA GLU A 25 8.04 24.34 -16.07
C GLU A 25 8.74 24.49 -14.72
N THR A 26 8.06 25.12 -13.78
CA THR A 26 8.50 25.20 -12.37
C THR A 26 7.69 24.25 -11.50
N ASN A 27 8.23 23.88 -10.35
CA ASN A 27 7.58 22.95 -9.45
C ASN A 27 7.09 23.58 -8.13
N MET A 28 6.28 22.80 -7.43
CA MET A 28 6.03 22.88 -6.00
C MET A 28 6.80 21.77 -5.29
N VAL A 29 7.36 22.05 -4.12
CA VAL A 29 7.91 21.02 -3.22
C VAL A 29 6.88 20.66 -2.17
N THR A 30 6.77 19.38 -1.87
CA THR A 30 5.80 18.84 -0.92
C THR A 30 6.41 18.64 0.46
N ASN A 31 5.61 18.15 1.41
CA ASN A 31 6.05 17.83 2.76
C ASN A 31 6.74 16.46 2.90
N ALA A 32 6.82 15.64 1.84
CA ALA A 32 7.25 14.24 1.94
C ALA A 32 8.58 14.03 2.69
N VAL A 33 9.63 14.77 2.33
CA VAL A 33 10.95 14.61 2.98
C VAL A 33 10.91 15.05 4.44
N ASN A 34 10.21 16.13 4.75
CA ASN A 34 10.08 16.62 6.12
C ASN A 34 9.24 15.69 6.98
N ASP A 35 8.21 15.07 6.41
CA ASP A 35 7.37 14.11 7.10
C ASP A 35 8.12 12.81 7.38
N ILE A 36 8.88 12.30 6.41
CA ILE A 36 9.71 11.09 6.58
C ILE A 36 10.84 11.31 7.60
N LEU A 37 11.42 12.51 7.72
CA LEU A 37 12.51 12.75 8.68
C LEU A 37 12.03 13.32 10.03
N GLY A 38 10.88 13.99 10.04
CA GLY A 38 10.39 14.75 11.18
C GLY A 38 9.27 14.06 11.96
N VAL A 39 8.51 13.16 11.35
CA VAL A 39 7.45 12.41 12.01
C VAL A 39 8.02 11.08 12.51
N ASN A 40 7.76 10.73 13.76
CA ASN A 40 8.27 9.51 14.37
C ASN A 40 7.14 8.68 15.01
N PRO A 41 6.20 8.14 14.21
CA PRO A 41 5.10 7.34 14.74
C PRO A 41 5.65 6.09 15.43
N MET A 42 5.18 5.84 16.66
CA MET A 42 5.57 4.70 17.49
C MET A 42 7.08 4.59 17.75
N GLY A 43 7.81 5.71 17.69
CA GLY A 43 9.27 5.72 17.93
C GLY A 43 10.08 4.96 16.88
N VAL A 44 9.56 4.79 15.66
CA VAL A 44 10.20 4.03 14.57
C VAL A 44 11.65 4.46 14.28
N MET A 45 11.99 5.75 14.41
CA MET A 45 13.32 6.29 14.11
C MET A 45 14.40 5.87 15.11
N TYR A 46 14.01 5.47 16.31
CA TYR A 46 14.96 5.06 17.33
C TYR A 46 15.25 3.57 17.19
N LYS A 47 16.51 3.17 17.44
CA LYS A 47 16.86 1.77 17.68
C LYS A 47 16.41 1.38 19.09
N ALA A 48 15.09 1.38 19.29
CA ALA A 48 14.47 0.94 20.54
C ALA A 48 14.41 -0.59 20.63
N GLY A 49 14.30 -1.28 19.49
CA GLY A 49 14.19 -2.74 19.43
C GLY A 49 15.44 -3.51 19.89
N GLY A 50 15.32 -4.83 19.93
CA GLY A 50 16.37 -5.75 20.38
C GLY A 50 17.62 -5.75 19.50
N GLN A 51 18.70 -6.38 19.99
CA GLN A 51 19.98 -6.48 19.28
C GLN A 51 19.84 -7.10 17.87
N TYR A 52 18.84 -7.96 17.67
CA TYR A 52 18.60 -8.72 16.45
C TYR A 52 17.42 -8.21 15.61
N ASP A 53 16.81 -7.08 15.97
CA ASP A 53 15.74 -6.49 15.16
C ASP A 53 16.31 -5.85 13.89
N ASP A 54 15.64 -6.10 12.76
CA ASP A 54 16.06 -5.55 11.47
C ASP A 54 15.67 -4.06 11.40
N SER A 55 16.66 -3.21 11.17
CA SER A 55 16.49 -1.76 10.98
C SER A 55 17.26 -1.31 9.75
N LEU A 56 16.64 -0.45 8.94
CA LEU A 56 17.27 0.12 7.76
C LEU A 56 18.49 0.97 8.14
N THR A 57 19.59 0.82 7.39
CA THR A 57 20.67 1.80 7.41
C THR A 57 20.29 2.99 6.53
N TRP A 58 19.92 4.11 7.18
CA TRP A 58 19.46 5.31 6.48
C TRP A 58 20.44 5.83 5.43
N ASN A 59 21.75 5.81 5.71
CA ASN A 59 22.79 6.27 4.78
C ASN A 59 23.00 5.37 3.54
N ASP A 60 22.53 4.13 3.59
CA ASP A 60 22.62 3.23 2.44
C ASP A 60 21.42 3.40 1.51
N GLU A 61 20.27 3.78 2.07
CA GLU A 61 18.99 3.68 1.37
C GLU A 61 18.28 5.01 1.12
N LEU A 62 18.25 5.91 2.09
CA LEU A 62 17.49 7.16 2.01
C LEU A 62 18.39 8.39 2.00
N LEU A 63 19.52 8.39 2.72
CA LEU A 63 20.44 9.52 2.79
C LEU A 63 21.63 9.32 1.83
N PRO A 64 22.23 10.39 1.30
CA PRO A 64 21.77 11.80 1.37
C PRO A 64 20.42 12.00 0.65
N ILE A 65 19.66 13.06 1.02
CA ILE A 65 18.32 13.33 0.47
C ILE A 65 18.29 13.21 -1.06
N CYS A 66 19.18 13.90 -1.78
CA CYS A 66 19.42 13.66 -3.19
C CYS A 66 20.73 12.86 -3.36
N PRO A 67 20.76 11.78 -4.15
CA PRO A 67 19.71 11.32 -5.06
C PRO A 67 18.89 10.13 -4.52
N ASN A 68 18.61 10.03 -3.20
CA ASN A 68 18.00 8.83 -2.62
C ASN A 68 16.53 9.05 -2.20
N MET A 69 16.22 9.90 -1.22
CA MET A 69 14.83 10.30 -0.89
C MET A 69 14.18 11.10 -2.03
N ILE A 70 14.97 11.89 -2.75
CA ILE A 70 14.58 12.53 -3.99
C ILE A 70 15.58 12.03 -5.03
N GLY A 71 15.17 11.00 -5.76
CA GLY A 71 16.06 10.19 -6.59
C GLY A 71 15.42 9.60 -7.83
N GLY A 72 14.10 9.51 -7.84
CA GLY A 72 13.33 9.06 -8.98
C GLY A 72 12.36 10.13 -9.48
N ILE A 73 11.65 9.77 -10.53
CA ILE A 73 10.65 10.61 -11.20
C ILE A 73 9.43 9.75 -11.57
N LEU A 74 8.23 10.33 -11.44
CA LEU A 74 6.95 9.77 -11.86
C LEU A 74 6.32 10.73 -12.88
N LEU A 75 5.85 10.19 -14.01
CA LEU A 75 5.19 10.95 -15.09
C LEU A 75 3.71 10.57 -15.13
N PHE A 76 2.82 11.55 -15.09
CA PHE A 76 1.39 11.35 -14.90
C PHE A 76 0.58 11.80 -16.12
N PRO A 77 -0.50 11.08 -16.46
CA PRO A 77 -1.34 11.40 -17.61
C PRO A 77 -2.27 12.60 -17.40
N SER A 78 -2.55 12.97 -16.14
CA SER A 78 -3.40 14.12 -15.79
C SER A 78 -2.70 15.07 -14.83
N SER A 79 -3.11 16.34 -14.85
CA SER A 79 -2.64 17.36 -13.91
C SER A 79 -2.90 16.96 -12.46
N ILE A 80 -2.04 17.43 -11.57
CA ILE A 80 -2.07 17.16 -10.13
C ILE A 80 -2.47 18.44 -9.40
N THR A 81 -3.35 18.30 -8.41
CA THR A 81 -3.64 19.41 -7.50
C THR A 81 -2.40 19.76 -6.68
N GLU A 82 -1.86 20.96 -6.88
CA GLU A 82 -0.65 21.45 -6.18
C GLU A 82 -0.97 21.78 -4.73
N GLN A 83 -0.62 20.85 -3.82
CA GLN A 83 -0.72 21.03 -2.38
C GLN A 83 0.46 20.31 -1.71
N ALA A 84 0.99 20.90 -0.64
CA ALA A 84 2.16 20.36 0.04
C ALA A 84 1.92 18.97 0.66
N ASP A 85 0.66 18.66 1.01
CA ASP A 85 0.27 17.37 1.60
C ASP A 85 -0.29 16.37 0.56
N ASN A 86 -0.32 16.73 -0.73
CA ASN A 86 -0.77 15.82 -1.79
C ASN A 86 0.37 14.91 -2.25
N LEU A 87 0.71 13.93 -1.41
CA LEU A 87 1.90 13.09 -1.58
C LEU A 87 1.65 11.82 -2.39
N TYR A 88 0.43 11.29 -2.37
CA TYR A 88 0.04 10.08 -3.08
C TYR A 88 -1.23 10.35 -3.86
N LEU A 89 -1.21 10.04 -5.16
CA LEU A 89 -2.35 10.27 -6.03
C LEU A 89 -3.34 9.10 -5.96
N PRO A 90 -4.65 9.36 -6.18
CA PRO A 90 -5.60 8.29 -6.42
C PRO A 90 -5.22 7.49 -7.66
N SER A 91 -5.58 6.22 -7.68
CA SER A 91 -5.28 5.29 -8.77
C SER A 91 -5.90 5.66 -10.12
N THR A 92 -6.84 6.62 -10.16
CA THR A 92 -7.31 7.24 -11.41
C THR A 92 -6.21 8.01 -12.16
N ASN A 93 -5.10 8.34 -11.48
CA ASN A 93 -3.97 9.06 -12.06
C ASN A 93 -2.65 8.34 -11.71
N LEU A 94 -2.57 7.04 -12.01
CA LEU A 94 -1.32 6.27 -11.91
C LEU A 94 -0.27 6.77 -12.91
N PRO A 95 1.04 6.66 -12.60
CA PRO A 95 2.08 7.10 -13.51
C PRO A 95 2.10 6.26 -14.79
N VAL A 96 2.22 6.92 -15.94
CA VAL A 96 2.42 6.27 -17.25
C VAL A 96 3.86 5.83 -17.44
N ALA A 97 4.80 6.50 -16.78
CA ALA A 97 6.22 6.22 -16.84
C ALA A 97 6.92 6.68 -15.56
N TYR A 98 8.10 6.14 -15.29
CA TYR A 98 8.90 6.48 -14.13
C TYR A 98 10.39 6.22 -14.40
N ALA A 99 11.28 6.72 -13.55
CA ALA A 99 12.68 6.33 -13.55
C ALA A 99 13.27 6.50 -12.14
N SER A 100 14.30 5.70 -11.84
CA SER A 100 15.01 5.69 -10.56
C SER A 100 16.34 6.45 -10.68
N ASN A 101 17.19 6.39 -9.66
CA ASN A 101 18.52 7.03 -9.65
C ASN A 101 19.63 6.21 -10.34
N ASP A 102 19.25 5.24 -11.16
CA ASP A 102 20.13 4.29 -11.82
C ASP A 102 19.63 3.99 -13.25
N VAL A 103 20.41 3.20 -13.99
CA VAL A 103 20.06 2.79 -15.35
C VAL A 103 18.99 1.71 -15.33
N ASN A 104 18.07 1.71 -16.32
CA ASN A 104 17.15 0.60 -16.50
C ASN A 104 17.87 -0.58 -17.15
N ALA A 105 18.31 -1.54 -16.33
CA ALA A 105 18.93 -2.77 -16.78
C ALA A 105 17.92 -3.89 -17.13
N THR A 106 16.63 -3.57 -17.20
CA THR A 106 15.54 -4.55 -17.37
C THR A 106 14.71 -4.29 -18.64
N ALA A 107 13.75 -5.16 -18.91
CA ALA A 107 12.80 -4.99 -20.01
C ALA A 107 11.61 -4.06 -19.67
N ASN A 108 11.60 -3.42 -18.50
CA ASN A 108 10.49 -2.57 -18.06
C ASN A 108 10.32 -1.36 -18.99
N THR A 109 9.29 -1.38 -19.83
CA THR A 109 9.02 -0.33 -20.82
C THR A 109 8.45 0.95 -20.19
N LYS A 110 7.98 0.92 -18.94
CA LYS A 110 7.59 2.14 -18.24
C LYS A 110 8.78 2.86 -17.60
N ARG A 111 9.93 2.19 -17.48
CA ARG A 111 11.10 2.68 -16.75
C ARG A 111 12.15 3.32 -17.66
N GLY A 112 12.47 4.58 -17.43
CA GLY A 112 13.61 5.27 -18.03
C GLY A 112 14.93 4.99 -17.31
N SER A 113 16.02 5.57 -17.81
CA SER A 113 17.36 5.45 -17.23
C SER A 113 17.87 6.79 -16.74
N MET A 114 18.49 6.84 -15.57
CA MET A 114 19.25 8.04 -15.18
C MET A 114 20.53 8.16 -16.01
N ASN A 115 20.77 9.34 -16.55
CA ASN A 115 22.06 9.68 -17.14
C ASN A 115 23.02 10.02 -15.99
N LEU A 116 23.89 9.06 -15.65
CA LEU A 116 24.81 9.14 -14.50
C LEU A 116 25.94 10.16 -14.70
N THR A 117 26.19 10.59 -15.93
CA THR A 117 27.22 11.60 -16.23
C THR A 117 26.66 13.01 -16.10
N GLU A 118 25.45 13.24 -16.61
CA GLU A 118 24.84 14.56 -16.55
C GLU A 118 24.16 14.84 -15.21
N SER A 119 23.70 13.81 -14.50
CA SER A 119 23.12 13.98 -13.18
C SER A 119 24.18 14.22 -12.12
N MET A 120 24.09 15.33 -11.41
CA MET A 120 25.16 15.75 -10.50
C MET A 120 24.66 16.65 -9.38
N LYS A 121 25.39 16.59 -8.26
CA LYS A 121 25.28 17.57 -7.19
C LYS A 121 25.70 18.95 -7.69
N LEU A 122 24.92 19.97 -7.34
CA LEU A 122 25.23 21.37 -7.54
C LEU A 122 25.69 22.00 -6.22
N SER A 123 26.27 23.20 -6.27
CA SER A 123 26.69 23.92 -5.06
C SER A 123 25.52 24.22 -4.11
N ASN A 124 24.33 24.46 -4.66
CA ASN A 124 23.11 24.79 -3.93
C ASN A 124 21.93 23.87 -4.28
N GLY A 125 22.17 22.64 -4.74
CA GLY A 125 21.08 21.79 -5.23
C GLY A 125 21.53 20.49 -5.87
N PHE A 126 20.67 19.92 -6.71
CA PHE A 126 20.95 18.73 -7.49
C PHE A 126 20.32 18.86 -8.89
N LYS A 127 21.02 18.38 -9.91
CA LYS A 127 20.51 18.25 -11.27
C LYS A 127 20.32 16.77 -11.57
N PHE A 128 19.10 16.39 -11.93
CA PHE A 128 18.75 15.06 -12.41
C PHE A 128 18.56 15.10 -13.92
N VAL A 129 19.01 14.05 -14.60
CA VAL A 129 18.79 13.85 -16.03
C VAL A 129 18.35 12.41 -16.24
N TRP A 130 17.16 12.22 -16.80
CA TRP A 130 16.64 10.91 -17.19
C TRP A 130 16.41 10.85 -18.68
N GLU A 131 16.62 9.67 -19.25
CA GLU A 131 16.48 9.38 -20.66
C GLU A 131 15.56 8.17 -20.86
N PHE A 132 14.67 8.28 -21.84
CA PHE A 132 13.75 7.23 -22.24
C PHE A 132 13.95 6.96 -23.73
N THR A 133 14.21 5.70 -24.05
CA THR A 133 14.31 5.23 -25.44
C THR A 133 12.94 5.28 -26.13
N PRO A 134 12.87 5.04 -27.46
CA PRO A 134 11.59 5.07 -28.15
C PRO A 134 10.57 4.05 -27.62
N SER A 135 11.03 2.89 -27.14
CA SER A 135 10.16 1.88 -26.52
C SER A 135 9.77 2.18 -25.08
N GLN A 136 10.33 3.23 -24.45
CA GLN A 136 10.14 3.53 -23.04
C GLN A 136 9.27 4.75 -22.80
N GLY A 137 8.49 4.71 -21.71
CA GLY A 137 7.73 5.83 -21.18
C GLY A 137 6.65 6.37 -22.12
N ASN A 138 6.08 5.51 -22.97
CA ASN A 138 5.07 5.91 -23.94
C ASN A 138 3.73 6.20 -23.27
N GLY A 139 3.15 7.35 -23.59
CA GLY A 139 1.91 7.83 -22.99
C GLY A 139 1.74 9.35 -23.12
N THR A 140 0.59 9.82 -22.66
CA THR A 140 0.35 11.26 -22.44
C THR A 140 0.95 11.65 -21.10
N ILE A 141 1.63 12.79 -21.05
CA ILE A 141 2.25 13.33 -19.83
C ILE A 141 1.71 14.75 -19.65
N ALA A 142 1.04 14.97 -18.52
CA ALA A 142 0.47 16.26 -18.12
C ALA A 142 1.05 16.78 -16.80
N ALA A 143 1.69 15.91 -16.01
CA ALA A 143 2.39 16.32 -14.80
C ALA A 143 3.58 15.40 -14.52
N VAL A 144 4.53 15.93 -13.75
CA VAL A 144 5.78 15.29 -13.38
C VAL A 144 6.02 15.51 -11.89
N GLY A 145 6.40 14.46 -11.17
CA GLY A 145 6.77 14.55 -9.76
C GLY A 145 8.07 13.84 -9.48
N LEU A 146 8.96 14.47 -8.71
CA LEU A 146 10.11 13.75 -8.15
C LEU A 146 9.62 12.83 -7.01
N THR A 147 10.28 11.70 -6.85
CA THR A 147 9.99 10.66 -5.85
C THR A 147 11.31 10.10 -5.30
N SER A 148 11.25 9.18 -4.34
CA SER A 148 12.42 8.39 -3.94
C SER A 148 12.98 7.53 -5.08
N LYS A 149 14.25 7.13 -4.99
CA LYS A 149 14.85 6.16 -5.92
C LYS A 149 14.02 4.88 -6.03
N HIS A 150 13.51 4.40 -4.89
CA HIS A 150 12.68 3.20 -4.78
C HIS A 150 11.31 3.37 -5.44
N GLY A 151 10.66 4.52 -5.23
CA GLY A 151 9.39 4.84 -5.89
C GLY A 151 9.54 4.99 -7.41
N GLY A 152 10.70 5.48 -7.86
CA GLY A 152 11.05 5.57 -9.28
C GLY A 152 11.47 4.24 -9.92
N ALA A 153 11.65 3.17 -9.13
CA ALA A 153 12.10 1.88 -9.66
C ALA A 153 10.96 1.09 -10.30
N ASN A 154 9.82 0.97 -9.60
CA ASN A 154 8.63 0.23 -10.06
C ASN A 154 7.29 0.89 -9.68
N ALA A 155 7.29 2.11 -9.14
CA ALA A 155 6.09 2.74 -8.58
C ALA A 155 5.34 1.81 -7.60
N TYR A 156 4.07 1.49 -7.88
CA TYR A 156 3.30 0.56 -7.06
C TYR A 156 3.56 -0.92 -7.36
N GLY A 157 4.15 -1.21 -8.52
CA GLY A 157 4.46 -2.53 -9.04
C GLY A 157 4.52 -2.52 -10.57
N SER A 158 5.29 -3.43 -11.16
CA SER A 158 5.35 -3.63 -12.61
C SER A 158 5.43 -5.10 -12.96
N ASP A 159 5.33 -5.43 -14.25
CA ASP A 159 5.61 -6.73 -14.86
C ASP A 159 7.02 -7.30 -14.59
N VAL A 160 7.97 -6.49 -14.10
CA VAL A 160 9.36 -6.89 -13.84
C VAL A 160 9.65 -7.08 -12.36
N ALA A 161 9.14 -6.19 -11.48
CA ALA A 161 9.41 -6.24 -10.04
C ALA A 161 8.33 -5.49 -9.22
N VAL A 162 8.25 -5.82 -7.93
CA VAL A 162 7.22 -5.32 -6.98
C VAL A 162 7.75 -5.00 -5.58
N ASP A 163 9.04 -5.19 -5.35
CA ASP A 163 9.71 -5.15 -4.05
C ASP A 163 10.16 -3.74 -3.62
N SER A 164 10.01 -2.73 -4.48
CA SER A 164 10.43 -1.36 -4.18
C SER A 164 9.33 -0.48 -3.57
N THR A 165 8.05 -0.88 -3.66
CA THR A 165 6.89 -0.08 -3.23
C THR A 165 6.88 0.17 -1.71
N LEU A 166 7.26 -0.84 -0.93
CA LEU A 166 7.29 -0.82 0.53
C LEU A 166 8.74 -1.00 1.00
N LEU A 167 9.43 0.10 1.32
CA LEU A 167 10.80 0.04 1.85
C LEU A 167 10.75 -0.26 3.34
N GLN A 168 11.22 -1.44 3.75
CA GLN A 168 11.19 -1.83 5.17
C GLN A 168 12.16 -0.98 5.95
N ILE A 169 11.64 -0.16 6.86
CA ILE A 169 12.48 0.66 7.76
C ILE A 169 12.71 -0.04 9.09
N LYS A 170 11.76 -0.87 9.53
CA LYS A 170 11.86 -1.58 10.78
C LYS A 170 11.05 -2.88 10.77
N LYS A 171 11.60 -3.89 11.42
CA LYS A 171 10.90 -5.12 11.81
C LYS A 171 11.25 -5.38 13.27
N VAL A 172 10.26 -5.22 14.13
CA VAL A 172 10.40 -5.31 15.58
C VAL A 172 9.77 -6.60 16.05
N SER A 173 10.52 -7.42 16.79
CA SER A 173 10.00 -8.64 17.40
C SER A 173 8.96 -8.31 18.46
N LEU A 174 7.87 -9.08 18.51
CA LEU A 174 6.82 -8.92 19.50
C LEU A 174 6.89 -10.03 20.52
N ASP A 175 6.67 -9.71 21.79
CA ASP A 175 6.52 -10.67 22.87
C ASP A 175 5.03 -10.98 23.11
N ASP A 176 4.70 -12.22 23.43
CA ASP A 176 3.35 -12.67 23.78
C ASP A 176 3.16 -12.77 25.31
N GLU A 177 4.11 -12.28 26.13
CA GLU A 177 3.97 -12.23 27.61
C GLU A 177 2.63 -11.64 28.07
N ASP A 178 2.11 -10.63 27.36
CA ASP A 178 0.88 -9.93 27.68
C ASP A 178 -0.37 -10.52 26.98
N GLY A 179 -0.22 -11.57 26.16
CA GLY A 179 -1.31 -12.33 25.52
C GLY A 179 -2.11 -11.60 24.45
N PHE A 180 -1.65 -10.44 23.97
CA PHE A 180 -2.39 -9.60 23.01
C PHE A 180 -2.13 -9.96 21.54
N ILE A 181 -1.19 -10.86 21.22
CA ILE A 181 -0.76 -11.09 19.83
C ILE A 181 -1.91 -11.58 18.95
N ASN A 182 -2.77 -12.43 19.50
CA ASN A 182 -3.98 -12.89 18.82
C ASN A 182 -4.94 -11.73 18.48
N ASP A 183 -5.08 -10.75 19.38
CA ASP A 183 -5.91 -9.57 19.14
C ASP A 183 -5.22 -8.63 18.14
N LEU A 184 -3.90 -8.49 18.20
CA LEU A 184 -3.13 -7.66 17.30
C LEU A 184 -3.19 -8.11 15.84
N PHE A 185 -3.09 -9.41 15.58
CA PHE A 185 -3.21 -9.98 14.22
C PHE A 185 -4.63 -9.84 13.63
N ARG A 186 -5.61 -9.62 14.51
CA ARG A 186 -7.01 -9.35 14.16
C ARG A 186 -7.34 -7.86 14.10
N ALA A 187 -6.35 -6.99 14.26
CA ALA A 187 -6.56 -5.55 14.07
C ALA A 187 -7.22 -5.29 12.71
N VAL A 188 -8.24 -4.43 12.71
CA VAL A 188 -8.96 -3.99 11.51
C VAL A 188 -8.79 -2.50 11.25
N THR A 189 -8.52 -1.72 12.30
CA THR A 189 -8.33 -0.26 12.21
C THR A 189 -7.28 0.20 13.21
N VAL A 190 -6.45 1.15 12.77
CA VAL A 190 -5.54 1.91 13.63
C VAL A 190 -5.82 3.39 13.42
N ASP A 191 -6.25 4.06 14.48
CA ASP A 191 -6.36 5.52 14.54
C ASP A 191 -5.08 6.05 15.19
N PHE A 192 -4.10 6.38 14.34
CA PHE A 192 -2.80 6.86 14.78
C PHE A 192 -2.89 8.20 15.53
N THR A 193 -3.83 9.08 15.14
CA THR A 193 -3.98 10.42 15.72
C THR A 193 -4.49 10.34 17.16
N ASN A 194 -5.47 9.47 17.42
CA ASN A 194 -6.01 9.27 18.77
C ASN A 194 -5.35 8.09 19.50
N ALA A 195 -4.32 7.49 18.89
CA ALA A 195 -3.54 6.40 19.44
C ALA A 195 -4.39 5.17 19.81
N LYS A 196 -5.35 4.80 18.95
CA LYS A 196 -6.27 3.68 19.14
C LYS A 196 -6.04 2.56 18.13
N LEU A 197 -6.19 1.33 18.60
CA LEU A 197 -6.24 0.13 17.77
C LEU A 197 -7.53 -0.64 18.06
N TYR A 198 -8.20 -1.09 17.01
CA TYR A 198 -9.43 -1.87 17.10
C TYR A 198 -9.23 -3.26 16.55
N SER A 199 -9.55 -4.25 17.37
CA SER A 199 -9.47 -5.67 17.03
C SER A 199 -10.85 -6.31 17.13
N LEU A 200 -11.20 -7.10 16.11
CA LEU A 200 -12.47 -7.83 16.04
C LEU A 200 -12.21 -9.33 16.00
N SER A 201 -12.87 -10.07 16.89
CA SER A 201 -12.84 -11.54 16.91
C SER A 201 -14.25 -12.14 16.86
N TYR A 202 -14.31 -13.42 16.50
CA TYR A 202 -15.55 -14.20 16.49
C TYR A 202 -15.34 -15.47 17.30
N ALA A 203 -16.22 -15.70 18.28
CA ALA A 203 -16.29 -16.93 19.08
C ALA A 203 -17.74 -17.38 19.18
N SER A 204 -18.00 -18.68 18.98
CA SER A 204 -19.32 -19.31 19.15
C SER A 204 -20.45 -18.67 18.35
N ASN A 205 -21.01 -17.55 18.80
CA ASN A 205 -22.03 -16.74 18.14
C ASN A 205 -21.94 -15.24 18.53
N THR A 206 -20.75 -14.78 18.92
CA THR A 206 -20.50 -13.40 19.32
C THR A 206 -19.37 -12.79 18.51
N VAL A 207 -19.52 -11.52 18.17
CA VAL A 207 -18.41 -10.69 17.68
C VAL A 207 -17.92 -9.82 18.84
N THR A 208 -16.65 -9.94 19.18
CA THR A 208 -16.02 -9.13 20.23
C THR A 208 -15.20 -8.02 19.60
N ILE A 209 -15.48 -6.78 19.99
CA ILE A 209 -14.71 -5.59 19.62
C ILE A 209 -13.87 -5.23 20.83
N LYS A 210 -12.55 -5.20 20.66
CA LYS A 210 -11.62 -4.68 21.66
C LYS A 210 -10.97 -3.40 21.14
N ARG A 211 -11.00 -2.36 21.96
CA ARG A 211 -10.28 -1.09 21.71
C ARG A 211 -9.08 -1.00 22.65
N TYR A 212 -7.92 -0.76 22.06
CA TYR A 212 -6.66 -0.59 22.78
C TYR A 212 -6.11 0.82 22.59
N ARG A 213 -5.43 1.32 23.61
CA ARG A 213 -4.41 2.38 23.47
C ARG A 213 -3.11 1.75 22.98
N ILE A 214 -2.46 2.42 22.03
CA ILE A 214 -1.13 2.07 21.52
C ILE A 214 -0.19 3.29 21.54
N PRO A 215 1.10 3.19 21.89
CA PRO A 215 2.04 4.31 21.95
C PRO A 215 2.40 4.82 20.55
N VAL A 216 1.73 5.88 20.06
CA VAL A 216 2.00 6.46 18.72
C VAL A 216 2.84 7.73 18.79
N PHE A 217 2.27 8.84 19.29
CA PHE A 217 2.96 10.13 19.39
C PHE A 217 3.07 10.65 20.83
N ASP A 218 2.10 10.28 21.65
CA ASP A 218 2.10 10.49 23.10
C ASP A 218 2.46 9.16 23.76
N ILE A 219 3.50 9.16 24.60
CA ILE A 219 4.13 7.95 25.15
C ILE A 219 4.08 8.02 26.68
N GLY A 220 3.45 7.02 27.29
CA GLY A 220 3.38 6.86 28.73
C GLY A 220 4.70 6.40 29.34
N LEU A 221 4.92 6.72 30.62
CA LEU A 221 6.18 6.45 31.34
C LEU A 221 6.55 4.95 31.42
N ASN A 222 5.56 4.07 31.30
CA ASN A 222 5.73 2.61 31.37
C ASN A 222 5.47 1.92 30.03
N GLU A 223 5.24 2.68 28.95
CA GLU A 223 5.03 2.09 27.62
C GLU A 223 6.37 1.72 26.98
N LYS A 224 6.41 0.51 26.43
CA LYS A 224 7.49 -0.06 25.63
C LYS A 224 7.40 0.43 24.18
N LEU A 225 8.54 0.84 23.62
CA LEU A 225 8.71 1.21 22.19
C LEU A 225 9.46 0.13 21.39
N ASP A 226 10.17 -0.74 22.11
CA ASP A 226 10.91 -1.90 21.63
C ASP A 226 10.00 -3.08 21.27
N ASP A 227 8.69 -2.94 21.52
CA ASP A 227 7.58 -3.79 21.07
C ASP A 227 6.31 -2.91 20.90
N SER A 228 5.12 -3.49 20.90
CA SER A 228 3.80 -2.88 20.88
C SER A 228 3.21 -2.97 22.28
N THR A 229 3.25 -1.87 23.04
CA THR A 229 2.42 -1.79 24.25
C THR A 229 0.96 -1.66 23.83
N LEU A 230 0.11 -2.60 24.26
CA LEU A 230 -1.33 -2.55 24.07
C LEU A 230 -2.01 -2.46 25.43
N THR A 231 -2.67 -1.34 25.72
CA THR A 231 -3.51 -1.21 26.92
C THR A 231 -4.98 -1.33 26.52
N LEU A 232 -5.66 -2.38 26.99
CA LEU A 232 -7.08 -2.58 26.74
C LEU A 232 -7.89 -1.48 27.44
N GLU A 233 -8.70 -0.76 26.68
CA GLU A 233 -9.54 0.33 27.20
C GLU A 233 -11.02 -0.04 27.23
N ASP A 234 -11.47 -0.81 26.25
CA ASP A 234 -12.87 -1.18 26.11
C ASP A 234 -13.02 -2.56 25.47
N THR A 235 -14.06 -3.29 25.89
CA THR A 235 -14.48 -4.54 25.28
C THR A 235 -15.98 -4.50 25.13
N THR A 236 -16.45 -4.59 23.89
CA THR A 236 -17.87 -4.69 23.55
C THR A 236 -18.13 -6.05 22.91
N VAL A 237 -19.19 -6.74 23.34
CA VAL A 237 -19.59 -8.04 22.80
C VAL A 237 -20.93 -7.90 22.11
N LEU A 238 -20.98 -8.26 20.82
CA LEU A 238 -22.17 -8.25 19.99
C LEU A 238 -22.73 -9.67 19.86
N GLN A 239 -23.98 -9.86 20.27
CA GLN A 239 -24.66 -11.15 20.17
C GLN A 239 -25.24 -11.34 18.77
N CYS A 240 -24.68 -12.27 17.99
CA CYS A 240 -25.15 -12.56 16.63
C CYS A 240 -26.23 -13.65 16.65
N SER A 241 -27.24 -13.49 15.81
CA SER A 241 -28.31 -14.48 15.58
C SER A 241 -28.10 -15.25 14.28
N THR A 242 -27.59 -14.56 13.26
CA THR A 242 -27.40 -15.10 11.90
C THR A 242 -25.92 -15.26 11.57
N PHE A 243 -25.12 -14.23 11.85
CA PHE A 243 -23.71 -14.21 11.49
C PHE A 243 -22.93 -15.24 12.29
N ARG A 244 -22.10 -15.99 11.58
CA ARG A 244 -21.14 -16.92 12.14
C ARG A 244 -20.00 -17.15 11.16
N PHE A 245 -18.85 -17.52 11.68
CA PHE A 245 -17.81 -18.10 10.85
C PHE A 245 -18.14 -19.57 10.53
N TYR A 246 -18.05 -19.95 9.26
CA TYR A 246 -18.11 -21.35 8.85
C TYR A 246 -16.89 -22.13 9.35
N GLY A 247 -17.01 -23.45 9.48
CA GLY A 247 -15.91 -24.32 9.90
C GLY A 247 -15.70 -24.32 11.42
N SER A 248 -15.46 -25.50 11.99
CA SER A 248 -15.30 -25.69 13.44
C SER A 248 -13.84 -25.72 13.88
N TYR A 249 -12.96 -26.38 13.10
CA TYR A 249 -11.53 -26.49 13.43
C TYR A 249 -10.74 -25.23 13.02
N THR A 250 -10.98 -24.74 11.80
CA THR A 250 -10.44 -23.48 11.28
C THR A 250 -11.62 -22.63 10.82
N PRO A 251 -12.03 -21.63 11.61
CA PRO A 251 -13.11 -20.73 11.24
C PRO A 251 -12.77 -19.93 9.97
N TYR A 252 -13.67 -19.96 8.99
CA TYR A 252 -13.59 -19.25 7.73
C TYR A 252 -14.38 -17.96 7.83
N GLY A 253 -13.67 -16.85 7.96
CA GLY A 253 -14.24 -15.52 8.02
C GLY A 253 -13.19 -14.49 8.38
N ILE A 254 -13.54 -13.24 8.12
CA ILE A 254 -12.62 -12.13 8.20
C ILE A 254 -13.36 -10.82 8.49
N PHE A 255 -12.77 -9.97 9.33
CA PHE A 255 -13.23 -8.60 9.57
C PHE A 255 -12.34 -7.59 8.85
N MET A 256 -12.94 -6.53 8.34
CA MET A 256 -12.30 -5.49 7.56
C MET A 256 -12.90 -4.12 7.91
N ASP A 257 -12.09 -3.07 7.79
CA ASP A 257 -12.56 -1.70 7.76
C ASP A 257 -13.03 -1.33 6.36
N GLY A 258 -14.25 -0.79 6.25
CA GLY A 258 -14.78 -0.32 4.98
C GLY A 258 -14.33 1.08 4.60
N GLY A 259 -13.74 1.84 5.53
CA GLY A 259 -13.38 3.24 5.33
C GLY A 259 -14.59 4.18 5.23
N ASP A 260 -15.80 3.68 5.49
CA ASP A 260 -17.08 4.39 5.37
C ASP A 260 -17.77 4.59 6.74
N GLY A 261 -17.01 4.44 7.83
CA GLY A 261 -17.52 4.48 9.21
C GLY A 261 -18.16 3.18 9.68
N TYR A 262 -18.00 2.08 8.92
CA TYR A 262 -18.44 0.75 9.29
C TYR A 262 -17.29 -0.27 9.22
N TRP A 263 -17.31 -1.22 10.14
CA TRP A 263 -16.59 -2.48 10.00
C TRP A 263 -17.50 -3.53 9.38
N TYR A 264 -16.91 -4.39 8.58
CA TYR A 264 -17.60 -5.47 7.91
C TYR A 264 -16.95 -6.81 8.28
N GLY A 265 -17.78 -7.80 8.61
CA GLY A 265 -17.36 -9.19 8.73
C GLY A 265 -17.99 -10.01 7.61
N PHE A 266 -17.20 -10.88 6.97
CA PHE A 266 -17.67 -11.80 5.93
C PHE A 266 -17.23 -13.23 6.23
N SER A 267 -18.10 -14.19 5.97
CA SER A 267 -17.81 -15.62 6.12
C SER A 267 -18.39 -16.42 4.97
N ASN A 268 -17.56 -17.27 4.35
CA ASN A 268 -17.97 -18.20 3.31
C ASN A 268 -17.21 -19.52 3.41
N GLN A 269 -17.79 -20.58 2.85
CA GLN A 269 -17.02 -21.75 2.41
C GLN A 269 -16.64 -21.54 0.95
N GLY A 270 -15.41 -21.91 0.59
CA GLY A 270 -15.00 -21.87 -0.81
C GLY A 270 -15.85 -22.82 -1.66
N ASN A 271 -16.24 -22.39 -2.86
CA ASN A 271 -17.08 -23.18 -3.76
C ASN A 271 -16.58 -23.12 -5.20
N SER A 272 -16.39 -24.30 -5.81
CA SER A 272 -15.90 -24.45 -7.19
C SER A 272 -17.01 -24.46 -8.24
N SER A 273 -18.27 -24.51 -7.82
CA SER A 273 -19.44 -24.51 -8.69
C SER A 273 -20.67 -23.96 -7.97
N GLY A 274 -21.75 -23.73 -8.72
CA GLY A 274 -23.02 -23.27 -8.18
C GLY A 274 -22.99 -21.82 -7.69
N SER A 275 -23.76 -21.54 -6.64
CA SER A 275 -23.86 -20.21 -6.03
C SER A 275 -23.13 -20.18 -4.70
N ALA A 276 -22.47 -19.06 -4.39
CA ALA A 276 -21.82 -18.88 -3.09
C ALA A 276 -22.83 -18.39 -2.05
N THR A 277 -22.72 -18.91 -0.83
CA THR A 277 -23.41 -18.38 0.34
C THR A 277 -22.42 -17.61 1.20
N VAL A 278 -22.70 -16.34 1.45
CA VAL A 278 -21.86 -15.46 2.27
C VAL A 278 -22.68 -14.98 3.47
N LEU A 279 -22.19 -15.21 4.67
CA LEU A 279 -22.71 -14.57 5.88
C LEU A 279 -21.98 -13.25 6.08
N TRP A 280 -22.70 -12.22 6.50
CA TRP A 280 -22.13 -10.89 6.70
C TRP A 280 -22.65 -10.23 7.98
N ILE A 281 -21.82 -9.35 8.53
CA ILE A 281 -22.18 -8.41 9.59
C ILE A 281 -21.63 -7.03 9.21
N LYS A 282 -22.44 -5.99 9.40
CA LYS A 282 -22.09 -4.58 9.22
C LYS A 282 -22.24 -3.89 10.56
N ILE A 283 -21.15 -3.37 11.09
CA ILE A 283 -21.05 -2.77 12.43
C ILE A 283 -20.69 -1.30 12.29
N LYS A 284 -21.49 -0.40 12.85
CA LYS A 284 -21.22 1.03 12.84
C LYS A 284 -20.12 1.37 13.86
N GLN A 285 -19.06 2.05 13.44
CA GLN A 285 -17.87 2.28 14.29
C GLN A 285 -18.15 3.23 15.48
N SER A 286 -19.13 4.14 15.36
CA SER A 286 -19.37 5.18 16.38
C SER A 286 -20.18 4.71 17.59
N ASP A 287 -21.03 3.70 17.43
CA ASP A 287 -21.95 3.24 18.47
C ASP A 287 -22.09 1.70 18.54
N TYR A 288 -21.35 0.97 17.69
CA TYR A 288 -21.36 -0.49 17.56
C TYR A 288 -22.72 -1.11 17.27
N THR A 289 -23.71 -0.31 16.84
CA THR A 289 -24.95 -0.84 16.30
C THR A 289 -24.65 -1.64 15.03
N PHE A 290 -25.35 -2.76 14.85
CA PHE A 290 -25.04 -3.66 13.74
C PHE A 290 -26.27 -4.25 13.09
N THR A 291 -26.08 -4.66 11.84
CA THR A 291 -27.00 -5.51 11.08
C THR A 291 -26.21 -6.70 10.56
N GLU A 292 -26.89 -7.82 10.37
CA GLU A 292 -26.29 -9.05 9.87
C GLU A 292 -27.25 -9.76 8.92
N GLY A 293 -26.71 -10.68 8.13
CA GLY A 293 -27.52 -11.46 7.21
C GLY A 293 -26.73 -12.50 6.44
N SER A 294 -27.38 -12.98 5.38
CA SER A 294 -26.78 -13.89 4.41
C SER A 294 -27.09 -13.43 2.99
N TRP A 295 -26.13 -13.58 2.11
CA TRP A 295 -26.29 -13.45 0.68
C TRP A 295 -26.20 -14.81 0.01
N THR A 296 -26.99 -15.00 -1.04
CA THR A 296 -26.76 -16.03 -2.05
C THR A 296 -26.32 -15.32 -3.33
N LEU A 297 -25.06 -15.51 -3.70
CA LEU A 297 -24.46 -14.90 -4.88
C LEU A 297 -24.59 -15.89 -6.04
N SER A 298 -25.60 -15.66 -6.89
CA SER A 298 -25.96 -16.56 -7.98
C SER A 298 -24.79 -16.76 -8.95
N ASN A 299 -24.42 -18.02 -9.17
CA ASN A 299 -23.33 -18.44 -10.08
C ASN A 299 -21.94 -17.86 -9.75
N ALA A 300 -21.73 -17.36 -8.53
CA ALA A 300 -20.42 -16.93 -8.07
C ALA A 300 -19.67 -18.08 -7.39
N THR A 301 -18.43 -18.32 -7.83
CA THR A 301 -17.52 -19.33 -7.27
C THR A 301 -16.38 -18.63 -6.54
N LEU A 302 -16.34 -18.72 -5.21
CA LEU A 302 -15.43 -17.91 -4.40
C LEU A 302 -14.35 -18.76 -3.73
N MET A 303 -13.15 -18.18 -3.61
CA MET A 303 -12.19 -18.62 -2.60
C MET A 303 -12.70 -18.29 -1.19
N ILE A 304 -12.11 -18.91 -0.18
CA ILE A 304 -12.32 -18.48 1.21
C ILE A 304 -11.76 -17.07 1.37
N MET A 305 -12.57 -16.13 1.85
CA MET A 305 -12.20 -14.71 1.96
C MET A 305 -11.17 -14.44 3.07
N GLY A 306 -11.10 -15.33 4.05
CA GLY A 306 -10.12 -15.30 5.11
C GLY A 306 -10.40 -16.34 6.17
N SER A 307 -9.48 -16.50 7.11
CA SER A 307 -9.66 -17.39 8.26
C SER A 307 -8.89 -16.89 9.47
N PHE A 308 -9.48 -17.12 10.64
CA PHE A 308 -8.89 -16.79 11.93
C PHE A 308 -9.28 -17.86 12.94
N LYS A 309 -8.32 -18.25 13.80
CA LYS A 309 -8.57 -19.18 14.89
C LYS A 309 -8.41 -18.50 16.23
N GLU A 310 -9.47 -18.53 17.04
CA GLU A 310 -9.43 -18.04 18.42
C GLU A 310 -8.77 -19.06 19.36
N GLY A 311 -8.06 -18.55 20.38
CA GLY A 311 -7.40 -19.37 21.40
C GLY A 311 -6.27 -20.26 20.87
N SER A 312 -5.78 -19.99 19.66
CA SER A 312 -4.62 -20.71 19.12
C SER A 312 -3.36 -20.31 19.88
N SER A 313 -2.58 -21.30 20.34
CA SER A 313 -1.22 -21.09 20.84
C SER A 313 -0.26 -20.64 19.72
N TYR A 314 -0.70 -20.71 18.46
CA TYR A 314 -0.01 -20.20 17.29
C TYR A 314 -0.89 -19.13 16.63
N PRO A 315 -0.68 -17.84 16.95
CA PRO A 315 -1.38 -16.74 16.30
C PRO A 315 -1.23 -16.84 14.78
N SER A 316 -2.36 -16.80 14.08
CA SER A 316 -2.44 -16.99 12.63
C SER A 316 -3.63 -16.21 12.09
N GLY A 317 -3.55 -15.84 10.81
CA GLY A 317 -4.62 -15.16 10.12
C GLY A 317 -4.41 -15.14 8.64
N ASN A 318 -5.46 -15.48 7.89
CA ASN A 318 -5.46 -15.46 6.44
C ASN A 318 -6.48 -14.44 5.95
N ARG A 319 -6.08 -13.61 4.99
CA ARG A 319 -6.91 -12.56 4.39
C ARG A 319 -6.74 -12.61 2.89
N SER A 320 -7.83 -12.77 2.17
CA SER A 320 -7.82 -12.85 0.70
C SER A 320 -8.89 -11.98 0.07
N ALA A 321 -9.47 -11.05 0.84
CA ALA A 321 -10.51 -10.15 0.36
C ALA A 321 -10.35 -8.77 1.03
N VAL A 322 -10.87 -7.75 0.36
CA VAL A 322 -10.82 -6.34 0.81
C VAL A 322 -12.16 -5.66 0.58
N VAL A 323 -12.46 -4.63 1.37
CA VAL A 323 -13.58 -3.72 1.13
C VAL A 323 -13.04 -2.40 0.61
N ARG A 324 -13.60 -1.91 -0.51
CA ARG A 324 -13.27 -0.61 -1.10
C ARG A 324 -14.54 0.03 -1.65
N ASN A 325 -14.79 1.29 -1.25
CA ASN A 325 -15.89 2.12 -1.78
C ASN A 325 -17.28 1.45 -1.77
N GLY A 326 -17.61 0.73 -0.70
CA GLY A 326 -18.91 0.05 -0.56
C GLY A 326 -19.04 -1.29 -1.29
N TYR A 327 -17.93 -1.81 -1.85
CA TYR A 327 -17.87 -3.13 -2.48
C TYR A 327 -16.90 -4.05 -1.76
N LEU A 328 -17.27 -5.32 -1.64
CA LEU A 328 -16.38 -6.42 -1.27
C LEU A 328 -15.71 -6.97 -2.53
N TYR A 329 -14.40 -7.09 -2.49
CA TYR A 329 -13.59 -7.71 -3.53
C TYR A 329 -13.08 -9.07 -3.05
N ALA A 330 -13.50 -10.14 -3.70
CA ALA A 330 -13.18 -11.53 -3.32
C ALA A 330 -12.73 -12.36 -4.53
N PRO A 331 -11.59 -13.08 -4.46
CA PRO A 331 -11.10 -13.92 -5.54
C PRO A 331 -12.07 -15.00 -5.97
N SER A 332 -12.12 -15.23 -7.29
CA SER A 332 -12.80 -16.39 -7.84
C SER A 332 -12.08 -17.68 -7.44
N TYR A 333 -12.82 -18.78 -7.30
CA TYR A 333 -12.28 -20.08 -6.88
C TYR A 333 -11.15 -20.57 -7.79
N ASP A 334 -11.30 -20.35 -9.10
CA ASP A 334 -10.33 -20.72 -10.14
C ASP A 334 -9.18 -19.70 -10.31
N LYS A 335 -9.19 -18.62 -9.52
CA LYS A 335 -8.17 -17.56 -9.50
C LYS A 335 -8.01 -16.81 -10.83
N THR A 336 -9.02 -16.81 -11.69
CA THR A 336 -9.01 -16.09 -12.97
C THR A 336 -9.67 -14.71 -12.90
N GLY A 337 -10.27 -14.37 -11.76
CA GLY A 337 -10.98 -13.12 -11.56
C GLY A 337 -11.11 -12.74 -10.09
N VAL A 338 -11.61 -11.52 -9.87
CA VAL A 338 -12.01 -11.02 -8.55
C VAL A 338 -13.46 -10.55 -8.65
N TYR A 339 -14.34 -11.12 -7.84
CA TYR A 339 -15.72 -10.66 -7.73
C TYR A 339 -15.76 -9.33 -6.99
N LYS A 340 -16.38 -8.33 -7.61
CA LYS A 340 -16.81 -7.08 -7.00
C LYS A 340 -18.29 -7.22 -6.62
N ILE A 341 -18.57 -7.18 -5.32
CA ILE A 341 -19.90 -7.43 -4.75
C ILE A 341 -20.36 -6.18 -4.02
N ASN A 342 -21.47 -5.58 -4.42
CA ASN A 342 -22.02 -4.42 -3.75
C ASN A 342 -22.56 -4.81 -2.37
N ILE A 343 -22.00 -4.21 -1.31
CA ILE A 343 -22.36 -4.55 0.07
C ILE A 343 -23.81 -4.17 0.39
N SER A 344 -24.36 -3.15 -0.28
CA SER A 344 -25.74 -2.72 -0.08
C SER A 344 -26.73 -3.43 -1.00
N ASN A 345 -26.25 -4.17 -2.00
CA ASN A 345 -27.09 -4.89 -2.96
C ASN A 345 -26.40 -6.18 -3.45
N SER A 346 -26.69 -7.31 -2.80
CA SER A 346 -26.05 -8.59 -3.13
C SER A 346 -26.42 -9.18 -4.50
N THR A 347 -27.29 -8.53 -5.29
CA THR A 347 -27.54 -8.91 -6.69
C THR A 347 -26.61 -8.18 -7.66
N ASP A 348 -25.96 -7.10 -7.22
CA ASP A 348 -24.96 -6.36 -7.97
C ASP A 348 -23.59 -7.01 -7.73
N VAL A 349 -23.32 -8.01 -8.57
CA VAL A 349 -22.10 -8.84 -8.55
C VAL A 349 -21.50 -8.82 -9.93
N THR A 350 -20.25 -8.35 -10.03
CA THR A 350 -19.49 -8.33 -11.28
C THR A 350 -18.19 -9.09 -11.10
N LEU A 351 -17.84 -9.96 -12.06
CA LEU A 351 -16.53 -10.59 -12.10
C LEU A 351 -15.57 -9.69 -12.87
N ILE A 352 -14.55 -9.17 -12.19
CA ILE A 352 -13.41 -8.51 -12.83
C ILE A 352 -12.47 -9.61 -13.31
N SER A 353 -12.37 -9.79 -14.62
CA SER A 353 -11.45 -10.77 -15.22
C SER A 353 -10.01 -10.32 -15.07
N LEU A 354 -9.14 -11.18 -14.56
CA LEU A 354 -7.70 -10.90 -14.51
C LEU A 354 -7.03 -11.04 -15.88
N GLY A 355 -7.63 -11.82 -16.79
CA GLY A 355 -7.01 -12.17 -18.08
C GLY A 355 -5.94 -13.28 -17.98
N PHE A 356 -5.67 -13.79 -16.78
CA PHE A 356 -4.76 -14.89 -16.49
C PHE A 356 -5.17 -15.59 -15.20
N THR A 357 -4.57 -16.75 -14.90
CA THR A 357 -4.75 -17.43 -13.61
C THR A 357 -3.71 -16.89 -12.62
N SER A 358 -4.15 -16.14 -11.61
CA SER A 358 -3.28 -15.66 -10.54
C SER A 358 -2.79 -16.83 -9.67
N GLN A 359 -1.57 -16.72 -9.17
CA GLN A 359 -1.05 -17.64 -8.16
C GLN A 359 -1.84 -17.49 -6.84
N MET A 360 -2.33 -16.27 -6.57
CA MET A 360 -3.09 -15.89 -5.38
C MET A 360 -2.39 -16.33 -4.09
N LYS A 361 -1.12 -15.95 -3.96
CA LYS A 361 -0.28 -16.21 -2.78
C LYS A 361 -0.28 -15.02 -1.82
N CYS A 362 0.29 -15.22 -0.63
CA CYS A 362 0.58 -14.12 0.30
C CYS A 362 1.40 -13.03 -0.40
N LEU A 363 1.10 -11.76 -0.10
CA LEU A 363 1.86 -10.59 -0.51
C LEU A 363 3.29 -10.60 0.05
N GLY A 364 3.48 -11.27 1.20
CA GLY A 364 4.75 -11.37 1.88
C GLY A 364 5.37 -12.75 1.88
N ASP A 365 6.35 -12.95 2.76
CA ASP A 365 6.89 -14.28 3.07
C ASP A 365 5.80 -15.24 3.53
N THR A 366 5.90 -16.53 3.15
CA THR A 366 4.96 -17.57 3.56
C THR A 366 5.20 -18.01 5.02
N GLY A 367 4.13 -18.31 5.76
CA GLY A 367 4.23 -18.70 7.17
C GLY A 367 2.89 -19.13 7.77
N SER A 368 2.63 -18.76 9.03
CA SER A 368 1.34 -19.03 9.69
C SER A 368 0.30 -17.92 9.46
N CYS A 369 0.68 -16.83 8.81
CA CYS A 369 -0.24 -15.79 8.35
C CYS A 369 -0.07 -15.59 6.85
N ASP A 370 -1.19 -15.39 6.15
CA ASP A 370 -1.23 -15.10 4.71
C ASP A 370 -2.15 -13.91 4.43
N CYS A 371 -1.58 -12.76 4.05
CA CYS A 371 -2.33 -11.64 3.49
C CYS A 371 -2.17 -11.65 1.97
N CYS A 372 -3.13 -12.21 1.24
CA CYS A 372 -3.07 -12.33 -0.22
C CYS A 372 -3.55 -11.08 -0.95
N MET A 373 -4.41 -10.27 -0.32
CA MET A 373 -4.92 -9.02 -0.87
C MET A 373 -4.96 -7.95 0.23
N SER A 374 -4.49 -6.76 -0.10
CA SER A 374 -4.58 -5.59 0.78
C SER A 374 -4.82 -4.31 -0.03
N LEU A 375 -5.06 -3.20 0.66
CA LEU A 375 -5.17 -1.88 0.04
C LEU A 375 -3.91 -1.06 0.29
N ILE A 376 -3.41 -0.42 -0.76
CA ILE A 376 -2.46 0.70 -0.67
C ILE A 376 -3.14 1.89 -1.34
N ASN A 377 -3.46 2.93 -0.57
CA ASN A 377 -4.40 3.97 -1.01
C ASN A 377 -5.74 3.34 -1.41
N ASP A 378 -6.16 3.56 -2.65
CA ASP A 378 -7.34 2.98 -3.29
C ASP A 378 -6.99 1.79 -4.20
N ILE A 379 -5.72 1.39 -4.30
CA ILE A 379 -5.27 0.27 -5.14
C ILE A 379 -5.42 -1.03 -4.35
N ILE A 380 -6.09 -2.01 -4.95
CA ILE A 380 -6.06 -3.39 -4.45
C ILE A 380 -4.76 -4.02 -4.95
N VAL A 381 -3.93 -4.48 -4.02
CA VAL A 381 -2.64 -5.10 -4.33
C VAL A 381 -2.68 -6.57 -3.97
N ALA A 382 -2.23 -7.41 -4.91
CA ALA A 382 -2.06 -8.86 -4.77
C ALA A 382 -0.64 -9.28 -5.19
N TYR A 383 -0.37 -10.60 -5.11
CA TYR A 383 0.95 -11.16 -5.38
C TYR A 383 1.46 -10.91 -6.81
N ASP A 384 0.57 -10.96 -7.79
CA ASP A 384 0.86 -10.88 -9.23
C ASP A 384 -0.11 -9.96 -10.00
N PHE A 385 -0.91 -9.16 -9.30
CA PHE A 385 -1.73 -8.11 -9.91
C PHE A 385 -2.05 -6.95 -8.97
N GLU A 386 -2.49 -5.87 -9.58
CA GLU A 386 -3.14 -4.73 -8.95
C GLU A 386 -4.49 -4.46 -9.62
N ILE A 387 -5.44 -3.88 -8.86
CA ILE A 387 -6.72 -3.40 -9.40
C ILE A 387 -6.93 -1.94 -8.97
N ASP A 388 -7.00 -1.04 -9.94
CA ASP A 388 -7.27 0.38 -9.69
C ASP A 388 -8.74 0.63 -9.30
N VAL A 389 -9.07 1.87 -8.93
CA VAL A 389 -10.43 2.24 -8.49
C VAL A 389 -11.48 2.19 -9.62
N SER A 390 -11.04 2.16 -10.87
CA SER A 390 -11.88 1.97 -12.06
C SER A 390 -12.02 0.49 -12.43
N ASP A 391 -11.53 -0.41 -11.58
CA ASP A 391 -11.52 -1.86 -11.75
C ASP A 391 -10.65 -2.36 -12.92
N ASN A 392 -9.69 -1.55 -13.39
CA ASN A 392 -8.70 -2.02 -14.36
C ASN A 392 -7.69 -2.94 -13.68
N VAL A 393 -7.42 -4.08 -14.31
CA VAL A 393 -6.40 -5.02 -13.84
C VAL A 393 -5.05 -4.69 -14.45
N LEU A 394 -4.04 -4.58 -13.58
CA LEU A 394 -2.64 -4.44 -13.94
C LEU A 394 -1.93 -5.73 -13.52
N ALA A 395 -1.50 -6.55 -14.49
CA ALA A 395 -0.64 -7.69 -14.20
C ALA A 395 0.73 -7.19 -13.70
N THR A 396 1.24 -7.78 -12.64
CA THR A 396 2.56 -7.45 -12.08
C THR A 396 3.42 -8.70 -12.02
N TYR A 397 4.72 -8.50 -11.80
CA TYR A 397 5.63 -9.57 -11.45
C TYR A 397 5.09 -10.32 -10.23
N ALA A 398 5.13 -11.65 -10.32
CA ALA A 398 4.69 -12.53 -9.25
C ALA A 398 5.77 -12.59 -8.17
N GLY A 399 5.67 -11.73 -7.15
CA GLY A 399 6.75 -11.49 -6.21
C GLY A 399 6.31 -11.07 -4.82
N ILE A 400 7.23 -11.24 -3.88
CA ILE A 400 7.07 -10.81 -2.49
C ILE A 400 7.20 -9.28 -2.43
N ARG A 401 6.25 -8.64 -1.75
CA ARG A 401 6.15 -7.17 -1.59
C ARG A 401 6.48 -6.71 -0.17
N CYS A 402 6.36 -7.59 0.82
CA CYS A 402 6.54 -7.27 2.23
C CYS A 402 6.97 -8.50 3.05
N GLY A 403 7.17 -8.32 4.36
CA GLY A 403 7.32 -9.44 5.30
C GLY A 403 6.01 -10.21 5.53
N ASN A 404 6.07 -11.28 6.31
CA ASN A 404 4.88 -12.08 6.65
C ASN A 404 3.88 -11.28 7.51
N VAL A 405 2.77 -10.86 6.92
CA VAL A 405 1.75 -10.03 7.60
C VAL A 405 0.41 -10.77 7.72
N SER A 406 -0.26 -10.57 8.85
CA SER A 406 -1.62 -11.06 9.12
C SER A 406 -2.67 -9.98 8.97
N THR A 407 -2.34 -8.74 9.34
CA THR A 407 -3.24 -7.59 9.27
C THR A 407 -3.31 -6.99 7.86
N PRO A 408 -4.31 -6.14 7.55
CA PRO A 408 -4.17 -5.20 6.44
C PRO A 408 -3.01 -4.22 6.70
N PHE A 409 -2.69 -3.42 5.68
CA PHE A 409 -1.77 -2.29 5.81
C PHE A 409 -2.47 -1.10 6.48
N PHE A 410 -1.87 -0.56 7.53
CA PHE A 410 -2.32 0.65 8.22
C PHE A 410 -1.38 1.79 7.88
N ARG A 411 -1.90 2.88 7.32
CA ARG A 411 -1.06 3.99 6.87
C ARG A 411 -1.21 5.22 7.78
N TYR A 412 -0.08 5.83 8.10
CA TYR A 412 -0.01 7.19 8.61
C TYR A 412 0.98 7.99 7.77
N LYS A 413 0.50 8.97 6.99
CA LYS A 413 1.30 9.69 6.00
C LYS A 413 2.05 8.72 5.06
N GLU A 414 3.38 8.70 5.06
CA GLU A 414 4.24 7.80 4.28
C GLU A 414 4.51 6.46 4.98
N TYR A 415 4.22 6.35 6.27
CA TYR A 415 4.49 5.15 7.04
C TYR A 415 3.38 4.12 6.87
N VAL A 416 3.76 2.88 6.58
CA VAL A 416 2.86 1.74 6.51
C VAL A 416 3.23 0.77 7.62
N PHE A 417 2.24 0.36 8.41
CA PHE A 417 2.36 -0.58 9.51
C PHE A 417 1.55 -1.83 9.23
N ALA A 418 2.07 -2.97 9.67
CA ALA A 418 1.31 -4.21 9.75
C ALA A 418 1.89 -5.11 10.84
N TRP A 419 1.09 -6.07 11.27
CA TRP A 419 1.49 -7.09 12.22
C TRP A 419 1.26 -8.47 11.62
N GLY A 420 2.19 -9.38 11.90
CA GLY A 420 2.12 -10.75 11.45
C GLY A 420 3.33 -11.54 11.91
N GLY A 421 3.55 -12.70 11.31
CA GLY A 421 4.61 -13.58 11.75
C GLY A 421 4.37 -15.02 11.40
N ALA A 422 5.39 -15.82 11.68
CA ALA A 422 5.41 -17.24 11.37
C ALA A 422 5.90 -18.05 12.58
N TYR A 423 5.11 -19.05 12.99
CA TYR A 423 5.54 -20.08 13.94
C TYR A 423 6.19 -19.52 15.23
N LEU A 424 5.47 -18.64 15.93
CA LEU A 424 5.92 -17.96 17.16
C LEU A 424 7.01 -16.91 16.99
N ASN A 425 7.34 -16.53 15.76
CA ASN A 425 8.10 -15.33 15.48
C ASN A 425 7.14 -14.26 15.00
N GLN A 426 6.76 -13.35 15.89
CA GLN A 426 5.79 -12.30 15.62
C GLN A 426 6.48 -10.95 15.50
N TYR A 427 5.98 -10.13 14.59
CA TYR A 427 6.63 -8.89 14.23
C TYR A 427 5.61 -7.78 14.02
N ARG A 428 6.00 -6.57 14.45
CA ARG A 428 5.50 -5.32 13.88
C ARG A 428 6.45 -4.94 12.76
N TYR A 429 5.89 -4.80 11.57
CA TYR A 429 6.60 -4.27 10.44
C TYR A 429 6.27 -2.79 10.25
N THR A 430 7.26 -2.04 9.80
CA THR A 430 7.09 -0.65 9.39
C THR A 430 7.85 -0.40 8.10
N TRP A 431 7.16 0.18 7.13
CA TRP A 431 7.70 0.56 5.83
C TRP A 431 7.50 2.05 5.57
N ILE A 432 8.30 2.59 4.66
CA ILE A 432 7.97 3.81 3.92
C ILE A 432 7.33 3.39 2.60
N LEU A 433 6.16 3.94 2.28
CA LEU A 433 5.54 3.85 0.97
C LEU A 433 6.33 4.74 0.00
N THR A 434 7.12 4.14 -0.88
CA THR A 434 8.16 4.85 -1.62
C THR A 434 7.70 5.71 -2.81
N PRO A 435 6.54 5.47 -3.46
CA PRO A 435 6.04 6.29 -4.58
C PRO A 435 5.39 7.61 -4.14
N TYR A 436 6.01 8.32 -3.21
CA TYR A 436 5.57 9.66 -2.79
C TYR A 436 6.01 10.74 -3.76
N LEU A 437 5.22 11.79 -3.88
CA LEU A 437 5.60 13.01 -4.58
C LEU A 437 6.40 13.89 -3.62
N ALA A 438 7.71 14.00 -3.84
CA ALA A 438 8.56 15.02 -3.23
C ALA A 438 8.37 16.40 -3.90
N THR A 439 7.95 16.39 -5.17
CA THR A 439 7.60 17.60 -5.92
C THR A 439 6.39 17.35 -6.81
N ILE A 440 5.71 18.42 -7.20
CA ILE A 440 4.63 18.43 -8.18
C ILE A 440 4.96 19.48 -9.23
N CYS A 441 4.92 19.12 -10.52
CA CYS A 441 5.17 20.03 -11.63
C CYS A 441 4.16 19.72 -12.73
N ASN A 442 3.13 20.56 -12.87
CA ASN A 442 2.16 20.44 -13.95
C ASN A 442 2.73 21.04 -15.24
N LEU A 443 2.46 20.38 -16.37
CA LEU A 443 2.75 20.96 -17.67
C LEU A 443 1.63 21.89 -18.09
N SER A 444 1.97 23.09 -18.53
CA SER A 444 1.01 24.05 -19.12
C SER A 444 0.30 23.47 -20.34
N GLN A 445 0.97 22.55 -21.05
CA GLN A 445 0.40 21.74 -22.11
C GLN A 445 0.87 20.29 -21.97
N ALA A 446 -0.07 19.34 -22.02
CA ALA A 446 0.25 17.93 -22.03
C ALA A 446 1.01 17.54 -23.31
N VAL A 447 2.03 16.70 -23.17
CA VAL A 447 2.84 16.18 -24.28
C VAL A 447 2.57 14.70 -24.49
N VAL A 448 2.84 14.20 -25.69
CA VAL A 448 2.68 12.78 -26.03
C VAL A 448 4.03 12.18 -26.42
N LYS A 449 4.47 11.21 -25.62
CA LYS A 449 5.62 10.36 -25.90
C LYS A 449 5.13 9.07 -26.56
N ASN A 450 5.60 8.81 -27.77
CA ASN A 450 5.27 7.62 -28.55
C ASN A 450 6.56 6.90 -29.01
N ALA A 451 6.38 5.82 -29.78
CA ALA A 451 7.47 4.97 -30.26
C ALA A 451 8.38 5.64 -31.31
N ASP A 452 8.04 6.82 -31.80
CA ASP A 452 8.84 7.59 -32.77
C ASP A 452 9.70 8.67 -32.09
N LYS A 453 9.58 8.83 -30.76
CA LYS A 453 10.27 9.87 -30.01
C LYS A 453 11.21 9.27 -28.96
N THR A 454 12.37 9.86 -28.72
CA THR A 454 13.07 9.72 -27.43
C THR A 454 12.55 10.79 -26.47
N MET A 455 12.83 10.65 -25.18
CA MET A 455 12.54 11.68 -24.19
C MET A 455 13.74 11.90 -23.28
N LYS A 456 14.14 13.14 -23.09
CA LYS A 456 15.11 13.57 -22.08
C LYS A 456 14.43 14.51 -21.11
N ILE A 457 14.60 14.25 -19.82
CA ILE A 457 14.06 15.09 -18.75
C ILE A 457 15.22 15.59 -17.91
N THR A 458 15.44 16.90 -17.92
CA THR A 458 16.36 17.59 -17.01
C THR A 458 15.56 18.24 -15.89
N TYR A 459 15.79 17.82 -14.65
CA TYR A 459 15.12 18.38 -13.48
C TYR A 459 16.18 18.94 -12.52
N THR A 460 16.16 20.24 -12.31
CA THR A 460 17.07 20.89 -11.35
C THR A 460 16.30 21.28 -10.11
N LEU A 461 16.75 20.87 -8.92
CA LEU A 461 16.20 21.30 -7.64
C LEU A 461 17.26 22.13 -6.91
N THR A 462 16.98 23.40 -6.61
CA THR A 462 17.91 24.32 -5.93
C THR A 462 17.34 24.87 -4.63
N GLU A 463 18.23 25.18 -3.70
CA GLU A 463 17.95 25.83 -2.43
C GLU A 463 18.01 27.35 -2.60
N GLN A 464 16.99 28.04 -2.09
CA GLN A 464 16.97 29.47 -1.88
C GLN A 464 17.01 29.77 -0.38
N THR A 465 17.93 30.64 0.02
CA THR A 465 17.96 31.19 1.36
C THR A 465 16.89 32.28 1.46
N VAL A 466 15.84 32.02 2.24
CA VAL A 466 14.80 33.00 2.57
C VAL A 466 14.95 33.46 4.01
#